data_AF-A0AA47BVW2-F1
#
_entry.id   AF-A0AA47BVW2-F1
#
_cell.length_a   1.000
_cell.length_b   1.000
_cell.length_c   1.000
_cell.angle_alpha   90.00
_cell.angle_beta   90.00
_cell.angle_gamma   90.00
#
_symmetry.space_group_name_H-M   'P 1'
#
loop_
_entity.id
_entity.type
_entity.pdbx_description
1 polymer ?
#
loop_
_entity_poly.entity_id
_entity_poly.type
_entity_poly.pdbx_seq_one_letter_code
_entity_poly.pdbx_strand_id
1 'polypeptide(L)'
;TFAGTGSASHADGTGNTAQFSFPYGVAVDSSGNVYVADRGNHRIRKITPANRIEDRTVSTFAGTGSAGHAEGIGSTALFNSPSGVAVDSRGNVYVADANNHRIRKITPADRIEDRTVSTFAGTGSASHADGTGN
;
A
#
# COMPACT_ATOMS: atom_id res chain seq x y z
N THR A 1 9.95 4.36 18.09
CA THR A 1 9.34 4.32 16.75
C THR A 1 9.85 3.14 15.98
N PHE A 2 8.98 2.41 15.27
CA PHE A 2 9.38 1.31 14.38
C PHE A 2 9.87 1.82 13.02
N ALA A 3 9.14 2.76 12.42
CA ALA A 3 9.55 3.60 11.30
C ALA A 3 8.79 4.95 11.33
N GLY A 4 9.36 6.01 10.75
CA GLY A 4 8.78 7.35 10.70
C GLY A 4 9.58 8.41 11.47
N THR A 5 9.57 9.65 10.97
CA THR A 5 10.07 10.82 11.73
C THR A 5 9.01 11.46 12.62
N GLY A 6 7.73 11.11 12.44
CA GLY A 6 6.59 11.80 13.08
C GLY A 6 6.09 13.04 12.32
N SER A 7 6.74 13.41 11.21
CA SER A 7 6.30 14.53 10.35
C SER A 7 5.48 14.02 9.18
N ALA A 8 4.34 14.67 8.89
CA ALA A 8 3.49 14.35 7.75
C ALA A 8 4.20 14.70 6.42
N SER A 9 4.63 13.67 5.69
CA SER A 9 5.30 13.74 4.38
C SER A 9 5.39 12.31 3.81
N HIS A 10 6.12 12.08 2.72
CA HIS A 10 6.12 10.82 1.96
C HIS A 10 7.51 10.27 1.60
N ALA A 11 8.57 10.76 2.25
CA ALA A 11 9.93 10.31 1.97
C ALA A 11 10.09 8.80 2.19
N ASP A 12 10.63 8.11 1.18
CA ASP A 12 11.24 6.79 1.33
C ASP A 12 12.59 6.93 2.04
N GLY A 13 13.12 5.85 2.62
CA GLY A 13 14.38 5.91 3.36
C GLY A 13 14.54 4.78 4.36
N THR A 14 15.39 5.00 5.36
CA THR A 14 15.57 4.08 6.48
C THR A 14 14.48 4.28 7.53
N GLY A 15 14.33 3.35 8.47
CA GLY A 15 13.26 3.38 9.47
C GLY A 15 13.07 4.73 10.16
N ASN A 16 14.13 5.39 10.61
CA ASN A 16 14.05 6.68 11.33
C ASN A 16 14.05 7.92 10.43
N THR A 17 14.19 7.78 9.11
CA THR A 17 14.22 8.91 8.15
C THR A 17 13.02 8.92 7.21
N ALA A 18 12.37 7.77 7.02
CA ALA A 18 11.15 7.67 6.23
C ALA A 18 10.00 8.48 6.85
N GLN A 19 9.08 8.94 6.01
CA GLN A 19 7.95 9.77 6.41
C GLN A 19 6.65 9.20 5.86
N PHE A 20 5.58 9.36 6.64
CA PHE A 20 4.22 8.92 6.32
C PHE A 20 3.26 10.07 6.58
N SER A 21 2.06 10.03 6.00
CA SER A 21 1.00 10.99 6.22
C SER A 21 -0.31 10.25 6.50
N PHE A 22 -0.79 10.32 7.74
CA PHE A 22 -1.98 9.58 8.19
C PHE A 22 -1.91 8.06 7.86
N PRO A 23 -0.88 7.32 8.32
CA PRO A 23 -0.86 5.86 8.13
C PRO A 23 -2.00 5.21 8.93
N TYR A 24 -2.88 4.46 8.26
CA TYR A 24 -4.09 3.89 8.88
C TYR A 24 -3.97 2.38 9.05
N GLY A 25 -4.11 1.63 7.95
CA GLY A 25 -4.03 0.17 7.95
C GLY A 25 -2.60 -0.34 7.94
N VAL A 26 -2.37 -1.46 8.63
CA VAL A 26 -1.09 -2.17 8.64
C VAL A 26 -1.32 -3.68 8.53
N ALA A 27 -0.47 -4.38 7.77
CA ALA A 27 -0.45 -5.83 7.66
C ALA A 27 1.00 -6.34 7.61
N VAL A 28 1.23 -7.58 8.04
CA VAL A 28 2.56 -8.19 8.08
C VAL A 28 2.53 -9.52 7.35
N ASP A 29 3.49 -9.76 6.45
CA ASP A 29 3.62 -11.06 5.77
C ASP A 29 4.43 -12.08 6.59
N SER A 30 4.51 -13.32 6.10
CA SER A 30 5.26 -14.40 6.75
C SER A 30 6.77 -14.16 6.83
N SER A 31 7.30 -13.25 6.02
CA SER A 31 8.71 -12.83 6.02
C SER A 31 8.95 -11.62 6.94
N GLY A 32 7.91 -11.14 7.62
CA GLY A 32 7.97 -9.98 8.52
C GLY A 32 7.95 -8.62 7.81
N ASN A 33 7.72 -8.56 6.48
CA ASN A 33 7.53 -7.29 5.80
C ASN A 33 6.23 -6.65 6.27
N VAL A 34 6.28 -5.35 6.55
CA VAL A 34 5.11 -4.59 7.01
C VAL A 34 4.60 -3.72 5.87
N TYR A 35 3.33 -3.88 5.53
CA TYR A 35 2.63 -3.10 4.53
C TYR A 35 1.77 -2.05 5.24
N VAL A 36 1.79 -0.82 4.75
CA VAL A 36 1.10 0.31 5.38
C VAL A 36 0.26 1.04 4.35
N ALA A 37 -1.01 1.28 4.67
CA ALA A 37 -1.86 2.21 3.94
C ALA A 37 -1.51 3.64 4.36
N ASP A 38 -0.72 4.32 3.54
CA ASP A 38 -0.27 5.69 3.77
C ASP A 38 -1.31 6.66 3.20
N ARG A 39 -2.42 6.80 3.96
CA ARG A 39 -3.69 7.34 3.49
C ARG A 39 -3.57 8.75 2.92
N GLY A 40 -2.88 9.63 3.62
CA GLY A 40 -2.67 11.02 3.22
C GLY A 40 -1.76 11.18 2.02
N ASN A 41 -0.97 10.14 1.71
CA ASN A 41 -0.06 10.12 0.58
C ASN A 41 -0.56 9.28 -0.59
N HIS A 42 -1.79 8.72 -0.56
CA HIS A 42 -2.36 7.94 -1.66
C HIS A 42 -1.46 6.79 -2.16
N ARG A 43 -0.74 6.13 -1.23
CA ARG A 43 0.24 5.08 -1.52
C ARG A 43 0.12 3.91 -0.55
N ILE A 44 0.62 2.76 -0.98
CA ILE A 44 0.94 1.65 -0.10
C ILE A 44 2.46 1.63 0.09
N ARG A 45 2.90 1.55 1.34
CA ARG A 45 4.31 1.54 1.71
C ARG A 45 4.69 0.15 2.20
N LYS A 46 5.93 -0.27 1.96
CA LYS A 46 6.51 -1.50 2.49
C LYS A 46 7.67 -1.15 3.39
N ILE A 47 7.72 -1.79 4.56
CA ILE A 47 8.84 -1.75 5.48
C ILE A 47 9.48 -3.13 5.47
N THR A 48 10.72 -3.22 5.00
CA THR A 48 11.52 -4.45 5.06
C THR A 48 12.23 -4.50 6.41
N PRO A 49 11.97 -5.51 7.25
CA PRO A 49 12.50 -5.53 8.60
C PRO A 49 14.01 -5.75 8.62
N ALA A 50 14.65 -5.17 9.63
CA ALA A 50 16.02 -5.46 10.01
C ALA A 50 16.13 -5.39 11.54
N ASN A 51 17.22 -5.93 12.08
CA ASN A 51 17.50 -5.91 13.52
C ASN A 51 17.71 -4.48 14.04
N ARG A 52 18.36 -3.63 13.25
CA ARG A 52 18.63 -2.22 13.58
C ARG A 52 17.72 -1.31 12.76
N ILE A 53 17.35 -0.16 13.31
CA ILE A 53 16.41 0.77 12.67
C ILE A 53 17.01 1.45 11.43
N GLU A 54 18.32 1.66 11.44
CA GLU A 54 19.11 2.20 10.33
C GLU A 54 19.19 1.24 9.12
N ASP A 55 19.06 -0.06 9.34
CA ASP A 55 19.10 -1.09 8.28
C ASP A 55 17.71 -1.42 7.73
N ARG A 56 16.66 -1.04 8.46
CA ARG A 56 15.26 -1.22 8.04
C ARG A 56 14.96 -0.25 6.91
N THR A 57 14.45 -0.75 5.79
CA THR A 57 14.10 0.08 4.63
C THR A 57 12.60 0.32 4.56
N VAL A 58 12.21 1.54 4.21
CA VAL A 58 10.83 1.93 3.88
C VAL A 58 10.82 2.40 2.44
N SER A 59 9.96 1.78 1.63
CA SER A 59 9.80 2.11 0.22
C SER A 59 8.33 2.20 -0.17
N THR A 60 8.06 2.91 -1.26
CA THR A 60 6.76 2.84 -1.92
C THR A 60 6.57 1.45 -2.52
N PHE A 61 5.55 0.73 -2.05
CA PHE A 61 5.19 -0.59 -2.58
C PHE A 61 4.39 -0.47 -3.87
N ALA A 62 3.41 0.44 -3.87
CA ALA A 62 2.63 0.84 -5.04
C ALA A 62 1.98 2.23 -4.82
N GLY A 63 1.68 2.92 -5.92
CA GLY A 63 1.01 4.22 -5.93
C GLY A 63 1.94 5.37 -6.32
N THR A 64 1.44 6.30 -7.13
CA THR A 64 2.17 7.53 -7.50
C THR A 64 2.10 8.62 -6.43
N GLY A 65 1.12 8.53 -5.54
CA GLY A 65 0.77 9.58 -4.58
C GLY A 65 -0.27 10.60 -5.05
N SER A 66 -0.71 10.50 -6.30
CA SER A 66 -1.87 11.23 -6.80
C SER A 66 -3.15 10.45 -6.54
N ALA A 67 -4.20 11.16 -6.10
CA ALA A 67 -5.53 10.58 -5.94
C ALA A 67 -6.10 10.13 -7.29
N GLY A 68 -6.62 8.91 -7.35
CA GLY A 68 -7.27 8.35 -8.54
C GLY A 68 -7.44 6.84 -8.43
N HIS A 69 -7.92 6.18 -9.48
CA HIS A 69 -8.21 4.73 -9.47
C HIS A 69 -7.59 3.96 -10.64
N ALA A 70 -6.64 4.57 -11.37
CA ALA A 70 -5.97 3.89 -12.47
C ALA A 70 -5.34 2.57 -11.99
N GLU A 71 -5.53 1.53 -12.78
CA GLU A 71 -4.89 0.23 -12.65
C GLU A 71 -3.55 0.23 -13.39
N GLY A 72 -2.83 -0.89 -13.34
CA GLY A 72 -1.59 -1.08 -14.09
C GLY A 72 -0.44 -1.49 -13.18
N ILE A 73 0.77 -1.03 -13.50
CA ILE A 73 1.96 -1.40 -12.73
C ILE A 73 2.04 -0.62 -11.41
N GLY A 74 2.75 -1.17 -10.42
CA GLY A 74 2.83 -0.58 -9.08
C GLY A 74 3.26 0.88 -9.05
N SER A 75 4.12 1.31 -9.97
CA SER A 75 4.66 2.68 -10.05
C SER A 75 3.72 3.69 -10.74
N THR A 76 2.70 3.23 -11.47
CA THR A 76 1.76 4.10 -12.20
C THR A 76 0.33 4.01 -11.68
N ALA A 77 0.00 2.96 -10.91
CA ALA A 77 -1.30 2.79 -10.30
C ALA A 77 -1.65 3.97 -9.36
N LEU A 78 -2.94 4.30 -9.31
CA LEU A 78 -3.47 5.34 -8.44
C LEU A 78 -4.37 4.75 -7.37
N PHE A 79 -4.30 5.33 -6.17
CA PHE A 79 -5.18 5.06 -5.04
C PHE A 79 -5.81 6.38 -4.57
N ASN A 80 -6.92 6.31 -3.85
CA ASN A 80 -7.57 7.46 -3.25
C ASN A 80 -7.87 7.20 -1.76
N SER A 81 -6.99 7.72 -0.90
CA SER A 81 -7.05 7.54 0.55
C SER A 81 -7.18 6.06 0.96
N PRO A 82 -6.21 5.20 0.61
CA PRO A 82 -6.23 3.81 1.06
C PRO A 82 -6.27 3.76 2.58
N SER A 83 -7.10 2.89 3.15
CA SER A 83 -7.39 2.88 4.59
C SER A 83 -7.03 1.57 5.29
N GLY A 84 -7.11 0.44 4.57
CA GLY A 84 -6.84 -0.89 5.09
C GLY A 84 -5.93 -1.67 4.15
N VAL A 85 -5.12 -2.56 4.71
CA VAL A 85 -4.30 -3.51 3.97
C VAL A 85 -4.40 -4.90 4.60
N ALA A 86 -4.35 -5.94 3.79
CA ALA A 86 -4.20 -7.33 4.19
C ALA A 86 -3.24 -8.04 3.24
N VAL A 87 -2.57 -9.10 3.70
CA VAL A 87 -1.64 -9.88 2.87
C VAL A 87 -1.98 -11.36 2.98
N ASP A 88 -1.98 -12.07 1.85
CA ASP A 88 -2.22 -13.51 1.81
C ASP A 88 -0.90 -14.32 1.87
N SER A 89 -1.02 -15.65 1.96
CA SER A 89 0.13 -16.55 2.01
C SER A 89 0.94 -16.62 0.72
N ARG A 90 0.42 -16.07 -0.39
CA ARG A 90 1.12 -15.95 -1.67
C ARG A 90 1.81 -14.58 -1.81
N GLY A 91 1.69 -13.70 -0.82
CA GLY A 91 2.25 -12.35 -0.83
C GLY A 91 1.41 -11.31 -1.59
N ASN A 92 0.19 -11.64 -2.01
CA ASN A 92 -0.71 -10.64 -2.59
C ASN A 92 -1.17 -9.66 -1.50
N VAL A 93 -1.16 -8.37 -1.82
CA VAL A 93 -1.62 -7.32 -0.91
C VAL A 93 -2.99 -6.83 -1.36
N TYR A 94 -3.96 -6.92 -0.47
CA TYR A 94 -5.32 -6.42 -0.67
C TYR A 94 -5.47 -5.08 0.03
N VAL A 95 -6.04 -4.10 -0.66
CA VAL A 95 -6.10 -2.70 -0.22
C VAL A 95 -7.55 -2.23 -0.23
N ALA A 96 -8.02 -1.69 0.89
CA ALA A 96 -9.27 -0.93 0.91
C ALA A 96 -9.00 0.50 0.40
N ASP A 97 -9.27 0.71 -0.88
CA ASP A 97 -9.09 1.97 -1.60
C ASP A 97 -10.34 2.86 -1.38
N ALA A 98 -10.39 3.46 -0.19
CA ALA A 98 -11.63 3.85 0.47
C ALA A 98 -12.47 4.86 -0.33
N ASN A 99 -11.83 5.92 -0.84
CA ASN A 99 -12.56 6.96 -1.58
C ASN A 99 -12.83 6.57 -3.04
N ASN A 100 -12.29 5.45 -3.50
CA ASN A 100 -12.63 4.86 -4.78
C ASN A 100 -13.67 3.75 -4.66
N HIS A 101 -14.14 3.39 -3.45
CA HIS A 101 -15.11 2.32 -3.22
C HIS A 101 -14.68 0.98 -3.85
N ARG A 102 -13.38 0.65 -3.74
CA ARG A 102 -12.79 -0.56 -4.33
C ARG A 102 -11.92 -1.30 -3.33
N ILE A 103 -11.90 -2.62 -3.47
CA ILE A 103 -10.83 -3.47 -2.95
C ILE A 103 -9.85 -3.69 -4.09
N ARG A 104 -8.60 -3.27 -3.91
CA ARG A 104 -7.54 -3.42 -4.91
C ARG A 104 -6.64 -4.58 -4.51
N LYS A 105 -6.10 -5.32 -5.48
CA LYS A 105 -5.10 -6.36 -5.28
C LYS A 105 -3.79 -5.94 -5.94
N ILE A 106 -2.69 -6.10 -5.23
CA ILE A 106 -1.34 -5.88 -5.70
C ILE A 106 -0.62 -7.24 -5.73
N THR A 107 -0.10 -7.66 -6.89
CA THR A 107 0.71 -8.88 -6.98
C THR A 107 2.11 -8.64 -6.42
N PRO A 108 2.71 -9.65 -5.74
CA PRO A 108 4.07 -9.53 -5.25
C PRO A 108 5.06 -9.58 -6.42
N ALA A 109 6.08 -8.73 -6.35
CA ALA A 109 7.28 -8.79 -7.17
C ALA A 109 8.40 -7.98 -6.51
N ASP A 110 9.65 -8.28 -6.85
CA ASP A 110 10.81 -7.60 -6.29
C ASP A 110 10.88 -6.13 -6.74
N ARG A 111 10.65 -5.88 -8.04
CA ARG A 111 10.62 -4.54 -8.62
C ARG A 111 9.19 -4.00 -8.64
N ILE A 112 9.05 -2.69 -8.45
CA ILE A 112 7.74 -2.03 -8.50
C ILE A 112 7.08 -2.09 -9.89
N GLU A 113 7.89 -2.18 -10.95
CA GLU A 113 7.45 -2.26 -12.34
C GLU A 113 6.79 -3.60 -12.69
N ASP A 114 7.12 -4.66 -11.94
CA ASP A 114 6.61 -6.02 -12.17
C ASP A 114 5.37 -6.34 -11.32
N ARG A 115 5.01 -5.45 -10.39
CA ARG A 115 3.78 -5.57 -9.59
C ARG A 115 2.61 -5.09 -10.43
N THR A 116 1.51 -5.82 -10.40
CA THR A 116 0.25 -5.38 -11.00
C THR A 116 -0.73 -4.96 -9.92
N VAL A 117 -1.44 -3.85 -10.15
CA VAL A 117 -2.53 -3.34 -9.31
C VAL A 117 -3.82 -3.42 -10.11
N SER A 118 -4.78 -4.18 -9.59
CA SER A 118 -6.09 -4.39 -10.21
C SER A 118 -7.21 -4.26 -9.18
N THR A 119 -8.43 -4.05 -9.64
CA THR A 119 -9.62 -4.08 -8.80
C THR A 119 -10.00 -5.54 -8.56
N PHE A 120 -9.96 -5.95 -7.29
CA PHE A 120 -10.40 -7.28 -6.87
C PHE A 120 -11.91 -7.30 -6.62
N ALA A 121 -12.46 -6.24 -6.04
CA ALA A 121 -13.90 -6.08 -5.83
C ALA A 121 -14.33 -4.60 -5.82
N GLY A 122 -15.60 -4.35 -6.12
CA GLY A 122 -16.20 -3.02 -6.20
C GLY A 122 -16.15 -2.42 -7.61
N THR A 123 -17.19 -1.69 -8.00
CA THR A 123 -17.32 -1.08 -9.35
C THR A 123 -16.86 0.38 -9.40
N GLY A 124 -16.49 0.98 -8.27
CA GLY A 124 -16.13 2.40 -8.17
C GLY A 124 -17.31 3.34 -7.86
N SER A 125 -18.51 2.81 -7.68
CA SER A 125 -19.66 3.55 -7.15
C SER A 125 -19.98 3.09 -5.72
N ALA A 126 -20.41 4.02 -4.87
CA ALA A 126 -20.99 3.68 -3.58
C ALA A 126 -22.38 3.04 -3.81
N SER A 127 -22.41 1.77 -4.17
CA SER A 127 -23.64 0.98 -4.36
C SER A 127 -23.43 -0.45 -3.87
N HIS A 128 -24.53 -1.09 -3.48
CA HIS A 128 -24.55 -2.52 -3.14
C HIS A 128 -24.61 -3.33 -4.44
N ALA A 129 -23.46 -3.54 -5.07
CA ALA A 129 -23.34 -4.52 -6.14
C ALA A 129 -22.44 -5.65 -5.64
N ASP A 130 -23.03 -6.82 -5.40
CA ASP A 130 -22.30 -8.04 -5.09
C ASP A 130 -21.47 -8.41 -6.32
N GLY A 131 -20.18 -8.06 -6.29
CA GLY A 131 -19.25 -8.42 -7.36
C GLY A 131 -19.07 -9.94 -7.42
N THR A 132 -18.96 -10.50 -8.63
CA THR A 132 -18.74 -11.93 -8.88
C THR A 132 -17.29 -12.36 -8.65
N GLY A 133 -16.67 -11.92 -7.55
CA GLY A 133 -15.21 -12.06 -7.31
C GLY A 133 -14.64 -13.40 -7.78
N ASN A 134 -13.65 -13.35 -8.69
CA ASN A 134 -12.91 -14.50 -9.21
C ASN A 134 -12.01 -15.14 -8.16
#